data_AF-A0A804PCK7-F1
#
_entry.id   AF-A0A804PCK7-F1
#
_cell.length_a   1.000
_cell.length_b   1.000
_cell.length_c   1.000
_cell.angle_alpha   90.00
_cell.angle_beta   90.00
_cell.angle_gamma   90.00
#
_symmetry.space_group_name_H-M   'P 1'
#
loop_
_entity.id
_entity.type
_entity.pdbx_description
1 polymer ?
#
loop_
_entity_poly.entity_id
_entity_poly.type
_entity_poly.pdbx_seq_one_letter_code
_entity_poly.pdbx_strand_id
1 'polypeptide(L)'
;MNGGSKAVVVVHKHAGVFISKSKEDALCTKNMVSRESVYGEKHASVQVEYRVWNPFHSKLATIVLGGVDNIWIAPGTRVLYLGAASGTIVSHMSDIQNPFPFVVRMCNGRKKR
;
A
#
# COMPACT_ATOMS: atom_id res chain seq x y z
N MET A 1 2.39 -10.34 -22.45
CA MET A 1 2.86 -11.61 -21.85
C MET A 1 3.98 -11.27 -20.87
N ASN A 2 3.66 -10.86 -19.64
CA ASN A 2 4.70 -10.49 -18.66
C ASN A 2 5.02 -11.68 -17.78
N GLY A 3 6.19 -12.27 -18.03
CA GLY A 3 6.72 -13.41 -17.30
C GLY A 3 6.84 -13.12 -15.81
N GLY A 4 6.34 -14.06 -15.01
CA GLY A 4 6.51 -14.06 -13.56
C GLY A 4 7.99 -14.17 -13.20
N SER A 5 8.67 -13.03 -13.16
CA SER A 5 10.02 -12.93 -12.63
C SER A 5 9.92 -13.22 -11.14
N LYS A 6 10.65 -14.23 -10.66
CA LYS A 6 10.72 -14.52 -9.22
C LYS A 6 11.28 -13.28 -8.53
N ALA A 7 10.44 -12.57 -7.80
CA ALA A 7 10.85 -11.44 -6.98
C ALA A 7 11.02 -11.91 -5.53
N VAL A 8 12.10 -11.47 -4.89
CA VAL A 8 12.32 -11.72 -3.46
C VAL A 8 11.78 -10.52 -2.69
N VAL A 9 10.86 -10.76 -1.76
CA VAL A 9 10.30 -9.69 -0.93
C VAL A 9 11.09 -9.60 0.37
N VAL A 10 11.64 -8.42 0.65
CA VAL A 10 12.41 -8.09 1.85
C VAL A 10 11.65 -7.06 2.68
N VAL A 11 11.73 -7.17 4.00
CA VAL A 11 11.10 -6.21 4.92
C VAL A 11 11.85 -4.87 4.88
N HIS A 12 11.14 -3.75 4.75
CA HIS A 12 11.72 -2.40 4.84
C HIS A 12 11.99 -2.01 6.31
N LYS A 13 12.77 -0.94 6.53
CA LYS A 13 12.94 -0.30 7.85
C LYS A 13 11.61 0.07 8.54
N HIS A 14 10.58 0.38 7.75
CA HIS A 14 9.26 0.77 8.26
C HIS A 14 8.35 -0.44 8.28
N ALA A 15 7.73 -0.69 9.44
CA ALA A 15 6.82 -1.82 9.62
C ALA A 15 5.64 -1.75 8.63
N GLY A 16 5.31 -2.89 8.02
CA GLY A 16 4.23 -3.01 7.03
C GLY A 16 4.60 -2.61 5.60
N VAL A 17 5.81 -2.08 5.38
CA VAL A 17 6.35 -1.78 4.05
C VAL A 17 7.40 -2.84 3.67
N PHE A 18 7.41 -3.22 2.41
CA PHE A 18 8.29 -4.23 1.86
C PHE A 18 8.99 -3.71 0.60
N ILE A 19 10.12 -4.33 0.24
CA ILE A 19 10.84 -4.10 -1.00
C ILE A 19 10.79 -5.41 -1.80
N SER A 20 10.21 -5.36 -2.98
CA SER A 20 10.29 -6.41 -3.98
C SER A 20 11.59 -6.24 -4.74
N LYS A 21 12.58 -7.09 -4.44
CA LYS A 21 13.85 -7.18 -5.18
C LYS A 21 13.66 -8.05 -6.41
N SER A 22 13.73 -7.42 -7.57
CA SER A 22 13.64 -8.09 -8.87
C SER A 22 14.78 -7.63 -9.79
N LYS A 23 14.53 -7.32 -11.06
CA LYS A 23 15.48 -6.55 -11.88
C LYS A 23 15.61 -5.12 -11.39
N GLU A 24 14.49 -4.56 -10.94
CA GLU A 24 14.39 -3.25 -10.32
C GLU A 24 13.76 -3.43 -8.94
N ASP A 25 14.28 -2.69 -7.96
CA ASP A 25 13.73 -2.68 -6.61
C ASP A 25 12.47 -1.81 -6.59
N ALA A 26 11.38 -2.38 -6.09
CA ALA A 26 10.10 -1.69 -5.98
C ALA A 26 9.57 -1.75 -4.56
N LEU A 27 9.06 -0.64 -4.04
CA LEU A 27 8.30 -0.65 -2.79
C LEU A 27 6.98 -1.41 -2.99
N CYS A 28 6.58 -2.17 -1.99
CA CYS A 28 5.30 -2.85 -1.97
C CYS A 28 4.66 -2.91 -0.58
N THR A 29 3.34 -3.03 -0.56
CA THR A 29 2.53 -3.26 0.64
C THR A 29 1.86 -4.62 0.54
N LYS A 30 1.60 -5.26 1.68
CA LYS A 30 0.85 -6.51 1.73
C LYS A 30 -0.62 -6.23 1.43
N ASN A 31 -1.16 -6.79 0.35
CA ASN A 31 -2.56 -6.59 -0.01
C ASN A 31 -3.45 -7.21 1.08
N MET A 32 -4.31 -6.39 1.67
CA MET A 32 -5.27 -6.86 2.67
C MET A 32 -6.40 -7.70 2.08
N VAL A 33 -6.81 -7.37 0.86
CA VAL A 33 -7.88 -8.08 0.14
C VAL A 33 -7.23 -8.89 -0.97
N SER A 34 -6.73 -10.09 -0.63
CA SER A 34 -6.29 -11.05 -1.64
C SER A 34 -7.51 -11.44 -2.48
N ARG A 35 -7.45 -11.17 -3.79
CA ARG A 35 -8.49 -11.44 -4.81
C ARG A 35 -9.77 -12.02 -4.22
N GLU A 36 -10.73 -11.16 -3.88
CA GLU A 36 -12.07 -11.60 -3.54
C GLU A 36 -12.57 -12.50 -4.68
N SER A 37 -12.85 -13.76 -4.35
CA SER A 37 -13.59 -14.66 -5.24
C SER A 37 -15.02 -14.15 -5.30
N VAL A 38 -15.28 -13.18 -6.18
CA VAL A 38 -16.64 -12.62 -6.35
C VAL A 38 -17.59 -13.66 -6.97
N TYR A 39 -17.07 -14.78 -7.50
CA TYR A 39 -17.85 -15.83 -8.16
C TYR A 39 -17.33 -17.27 -7.94
N GLY A 40 -17.04 -17.66 -6.69
CA GLY A 40 -16.91 -19.09 -6.33
C GLY A 40 -15.78 -19.88 -7.03
N GLU A 41 -14.81 -19.20 -7.65
CA GLU A 41 -13.69 -19.84 -8.32
C GLU A 41 -12.67 -20.35 -7.28
N LYS A 42 -12.20 -21.60 -7.45
CA LYS A 42 -11.15 -22.19 -6.61
C LYS A 42 -9.82 -21.45 -6.83
N HIS A 43 -9.60 -20.37 -6.10
CA HIS A 43 -8.26 -19.81 -5.99
C HIS A 43 -7.45 -20.69 -5.05
N ALA A 44 -6.22 -21.02 -5.47
CA ALA A 44 -5.23 -21.63 -4.61
C ALA A 44 -4.92 -20.68 -3.45
N SER A 45 -5.66 -20.87 -2.36
CA SER A 45 -5.44 -20.30 -1.03
C SER A 45 -3.96 -20.42 -0.66
N VAL A 46 -3.41 -19.40 0.01
CA VAL A 46 -2.12 -19.39 0.76
C VAL A 46 -1.02 -18.47 0.21
N GLN A 47 -1.13 -17.88 -1.00
CA GLN A 47 -0.13 -16.89 -1.44
C GLN A 47 -0.49 -15.45 -1.04
N VAL A 48 0.32 -14.87 -0.15
CA VAL A 48 0.25 -13.45 0.20
C VAL A 48 0.50 -12.60 -1.05
N GLU A 49 -0.48 -11.78 -1.43
CA GLU A 49 -0.34 -10.85 -2.55
C GLU A 49 0.28 -9.53 -2.07
N TYR A 50 1.23 -9.00 -2.84
CA TYR A 50 1.85 -7.70 -2.59
C TYR A 50 1.47 -6.73 -3.70
N ARG A 51 1.21 -5.48 -3.36
CA ARG A 51 0.90 -4.40 -4.30
C ARG A 51 2.08 -3.46 -4.41
N VAL A 52 2.52 -3.19 -5.65
CA VAL A 52 3.60 -2.23 -5.91
C VAL A 52 3.12 -0.82 -5.55
N TRP A 53 3.92 -0.11 -4.76
CA TRP A 53 3.66 1.25 -4.34
C TRP A 53 4.53 2.21 -5.14
N ASN A 54 3.93 2.84 -6.15
CA ASN A 54 4.66 3.72 -7.08
C ASN A 54 5.00 5.08 -6.42
N PRO A 55 6.29 5.44 -6.27
CA PRO A 55 6.72 6.70 -5.66
C PRO A 55 6.36 7.95 -6.47
N PHE A 56 6.13 7.83 -7.77
CA PHE A 56 5.73 8.97 -8.61
C PHE A 56 4.27 9.37 -8.42
N HIS A 57 3.44 8.48 -7.84
CA HIS A 57 2.01 8.73 -7.62
C HIS A 57 1.66 8.88 -6.13
N SER A 58 2.62 8.73 -5.21
CA SER A 58 2.39 8.84 -3.78
C SER A 58 3.54 9.56 -3.10
N LYS A 59 3.24 10.76 -2.58
CA LYS A 59 4.18 11.55 -1.77
C LYS A 59 4.74 10.74 -0.60
N LEU A 60 3.94 9.84 -0.02
CA LEU A 60 4.38 8.98 1.07
C LEU A 60 5.37 7.91 0.62
N ALA A 61 5.16 7.28 -0.53
CA ALA A 61 6.16 6.37 -1.09
C ALA A 61 7.46 7.11 -1.41
N THR A 62 7.41 8.35 -1.91
CA THR A 62 8.59 9.19 -2.10
C THR A 62 9.33 9.44 -0.79
N ILE A 63 8.61 9.75 0.30
CA ILE A 63 9.17 9.99 1.64
C ILE A 63 9.86 8.72 2.17
N VAL A 64 9.23 7.56 2.00
CA VAL A 64 9.80 6.27 2.39
C VAL A 64 11.08 5.96 1.62
N LEU A 65 11.06 6.14 0.28
CA LEU A 65 12.27 6.00 -0.54
C LEU A 65 13.35 7.03 -0.20
N GLY A 66 12.96 8.24 0.23
CA GLY A 66 13.87 9.30 0.65
C GLY A 66 14.62 9.00 1.95
N GLY A 67 14.31 7.90 2.64
CA GLY A 67 15.04 7.46 3.82
C GLY A 67 14.70 8.18 5.11
N VAL A 68 13.49 8.77 5.21
CA VAL A 68 13.03 9.42 6.44
C VAL A 68 13.02 8.42 7.61
N ASP A 69 13.50 8.84 8.78
CA ASP A 69 13.65 7.93 9.91
C ASP A 69 12.34 7.40 10.46
N ASN A 70 11.35 8.29 10.60
CA ASN A 70 10.07 7.99 11.21
C ASN A 70 8.92 8.56 10.38
N ILE A 71 8.12 7.67 9.79
CA ILE A 71 6.87 8.02 9.10
C ILE A 71 5.65 7.99 10.02
N TRP A 72 5.80 7.53 11.27
CA TRP A 72 4.73 7.43 12.28
C TRP A 72 3.52 6.59 11.86
N ILE A 73 3.70 5.73 10.86
CA ILE A 73 2.70 4.79 10.37
C ILE A 73 3.28 3.39 10.62
N ALA A 74 2.59 2.62 11.43
CA ALA A 74 2.92 1.23 11.72
C ALA A 74 1.64 0.39 11.82
N PRO A 75 1.73 -0.95 11.69
CA PRO A 75 0.59 -1.82 11.98
C PRO A 75 0.03 -1.52 13.37
N GLY A 76 -1.28 -1.32 13.47
CA GLY A 76 -1.91 -0.94 14.74
C GLY A 76 -1.99 0.58 15.03
N THR A 77 -1.50 1.45 14.15
CA THR A 77 -1.65 2.91 14.31
C THR A 77 -2.98 3.41 13.74
N ARG A 78 -3.59 4.42 14.38
CA ARG A 78 -4.74 5.13 13.82
C ARG A 78 -4.26 6.36 13.08
N VAL A 79 -4.57 6.46 11.79
CA VAL A 79 -4.17 7.60 10.96
C VAL A 79 -5.40 8.30 10.42
N LEU A 80 -5.40 9.62 10.55
CA LEU A 80 -6.37 10.51 9.92
C LEU A 80 -5.75 11.08 8.65
N TYR A 81 -6.33 10.74 7.50
CA TYR A 81 -5.90 11.30 6.22
C TYR A 81 -6.82 12.46 5.81
N LEU A 82 -6.26 13.67 5.81
CA LEU A 82 -6.94 14.90 5.43
C LEU A 82 -6.70 15.20 3.95
N GLY A 83 -7.78 15.28 3.16
CA GLY A 83 -7.67 15.66 1.74
C GLY A 83 -7.40 14.48 0.80
N ALA A 84 -8.07 13.34 1.01
CA ALA A 84 -8.10 12.28 0.01
C ALA A 84 -8.81 12.75 -1.27
N ALA A 85 -8.02 13.15 -2.27
CA ALA A 85 -8.51 13.38 -3.62
C ALA A 85 -8.67 12.06 -4.39
N SER A 86 -7.76 11.10 -4.18
CA SER A 86 -7.78 9.77 -4.77
C SER A 86 -7.50 8.71 -3.70
N GLY A 87 -8.25 7.60 -3.76
CA GLY A 87 -8.14 6.48 -2.83
C GLY A 87 -6.90 5.59 -3.00
N THR A 88 -6.03 5.89 -3.97
CA THR A 88 -4.83 5.07 -4.26
C THR A 88 -3.87 5.04 -3.07
N ILE A 89 -3.50 6.20 -2.53
CA ILE A 89 -2.61 6.32 -1.37
C ILE A 89 -3.27 5.71 -0.12
N VAL A 90 -4.56 6.00 0.06
CA VAL A 90 -5.39 5.48 1.14
C VAL A 90 -5.34 3.95 1.19
N SER A 91 -5.43 3.29 0.04
CA SER A 91 -5.40 1.82 -0.02
C SER A 91 -4.06 1.25 0.46
N HIS A 92 -2.92 1.83 0.05
CA HIS A 92 -1.61 1.42 0.54
C HIS A 92 -1.40 1.71 2.03
N MET A 93 -1.95 2.83 2.54
CA MET A 93 -1.88 3.13 3.97
C MET A 93 -2.72 2.15 4.80
N SER A 94 -3.89 1.77 4.29
CA SER A 94 -4.75 0.76 4.93
C SER A 94 -4.06 -0.60 4.98
N ASP A 95 -3.33 -0.98 3.93
CA ASP A 95 -2.53 -2.22 3.90
C ASP A 95 -1.45 -2.24 5.00
N ILE A 96 -0.90 -1.07 5.37
CA ILE A 96 0.15 -0.95 6.40
C ILE A 96 -0.43 -0.97 7.83
N GLN A 97 -1.57 -0.32 8.06
CA GLN A 97 -2.09 -0.03 9.42
C GLN A 97 -2.92 -1.13 10.07
N ASN A 98 -3.33 -2.15 9.29
CA ASN A 98 -4.15 -3.26 9.73
C ASN A 98 -3.79 -3.73 11.16
N PRO A 99 -4.74 -3.90 12.10
CA PRO A 99 -6.20 -4.07 11.93
C PRO A 99 -7.10 -2.85 12.10
N PHE A 100 -6.58 -1.65 12.36
CA PHE A 100 -7.46 -0.51 12.61
C PHE A 100 -8.06 0.07 11.33
N PRO A 101 -9.34 0.53 11.39
CA PRO A 101 -9.97 1.16 10.25
C PRO A 101 -9.27 2.49 9.93
N PHE A 102 -8.93 2.67 8.66
CA PHE A 102 -8.39 3.92 8.16
C PHE A 102 -9.51 4.96 8.07
N VAL A 103 -9.36 6.10 8.75
CA VAL A 103 -10.37 7.17 8.72
C VAL A 103 -10.00 8.19 7.65
N VAL A 104 -10.78 8.20 6.57
CA VAL A 104 -10.64 9.17 5.48
C VAL A 104 -11.64 10.28 5.67
N ARG A 105 -11.16 11.52 5.69
CA ARG A 105 -12.04 12.67 5.42
C ARG A 105 -11.80 13.13 3.99
N MET A 106 -12.72 12.78 3.10
CA MET A 106 -12.76 13.38 1.77
C MET A 106 -13.28 14.81 1.92
N CYS A 107 -12.40 15.78 1.67
CA CYS A 107 -12.83 17.15 1.45
C CYS A 107 -13.44 17.19 0.05
N ASN A 108 -14.77 17.06 -0.02
CA ASN A 108 -15.48 17.23 -1.27
C ASN A 108 -15.32 18.70 -1.68
N GLY A 109 -14.42 18.95 -2.63
CA GLY A 109 -14.15 20.28 -3.14
C GLY A 109 -15.42 20.82 -3.77
N ARG A 110 -16.15 21.67 -3.05
CA ARG A 110 -16.99 22.67 -3.69
C ARG A 110 -16.06 23.47 -4.59
N LYS A 111 -16.13 23.23 -5.91
CA LYS A 111 -15.71 24.21 -6.91
C LYS A 111 -16.45 25.50 -6.56
N LYS A 112 -15.80 26.42 -5.86
CA LYS A 112 -16.25 27.81 -5.85
C LYS A 112 -16.04 28.29 -7.28
N ARG A 113 -17.14 28.73 -7.90
CA ARG A 113 -17.13 29.64 -9.03
C ARG A 113 -16.30 30.87 -8.70
#